data_AF-A0A1F2TDJ6-F1
#
_entry.id   AF-A0A1F2TDJ6-F1
#
_cell.length_a   1.000
_cell.length_b   1.000
_cell.length_c   1.000
_cell.angle_alpha   90.00
_cell.angle_beta   90.00
_cell.angle_gamma   90.00
#
_symmetry.space_group_name_H-M   'P 1'
#
loop_
_entity.id
_entity.type
_entity.pdbx_description
1 polymer ?
#
loop_
_entity_poly.entity_id
_entity_poly.type
_entity_poly.pdbx_seq_one_letter_code
_entity_poly.pdbx_strand_id
1 'polypeptide(L)'
;MYGVGRFLLFVAALAVGVALGAWLFHPGRTAQPLAAITSPPPDDTWLDRLYSQNPAEAAEAAGTVRELGDGAVPAIRKVLQDPNATRERQKGALKACGLLGTAAAPAVSEVAAALSEPELTAEAAVALSFMGTPAFPPLQEAFGSEDPLVRRESLRSIGKLKERAGLETSAVLPLLVQGIDDPDPGVRSVAATYLGIIHEGDELAVPALMKALKDPEPDVRRVSAEALGSFGDAAKPALPALRKATGDPDPEVAREAGVTLVKLGK
;
A
#
# COMPACT_ATOMS: atom_id res chain seq x y z
N MET A 1 38.47 36.28 24.27
CA MET A 1 39.94 36.13 24.22
C MET A 1 40.26 34.66 23.96
N TYR A 2 40.95 34.43 22.84
CA TYR A 2 41.66 33.25 22.33
C TYR A 2 41.32 31.82 22.80
N GLY A 3 41.05 30.97 21.80
CA GLY A 3 41.36 29.55 21.84
C GLY A 3 41.08 28.85 20.51
N VAL A 4 42.06 28.06 20.06
CA VAL A 4 41.96 26.89 19.16
C VAL A 4 42.22 27.10 17.64
N GLY A 5 43.46 26.79 17.23
CA GLY A 5 43.76 25.57 16.45
C GLY A 5 43.77 25.62 14.92
N ARG A 6 44.98 25.70 14.31
CA ARG A 6 45.29 25.42 12.89
C ARG A 6 45.99 24.06 12.76
N PHE A 7 45.59 23.26 11.77
CA PHE A 7 46.38 22.24 11.03
C PHE A 7 45.60 22.00 9.71
N LEU A 8 46.04 22.49 8.52
CA LEU A 8 46.98 21.89 7.53
C LEU A 8 46.64 20.41 7.23
N LEU A 9 46.58 19.83 6.02
CA LEU A 9 46.87 20.09 4.59
C LEU A 9 46.19 18.87 3.85
N PHE A 10 46.00 18.72 2.53
CA PHE A 10 46.94 18.80 1.40
C PHE A 10 46.14 18.59 0.09
N VAL A 11 46.45 19.36 -0.94
CA VAL A 11 46.10 19.12 -2.35
C VAL A 11 47.40 18.77 -3.07
N ALA A 12 47.40 17.73 -3.91
CA ALA A 12 48.38 17.58 -4.98
C ALA A 12 47.87 16.64 -6.08
N ALA A 13 47.73 17.19 -7.28
CA ALA A 13 47.73 16.47 -8.55
C ALA A 13 49.14 16.53 -9.14
N LEU A 14 49.58 15.49 -9.86
CA LEU A 14 50.51 15.61 -11.00
C LEU A 14 50.60 14.30 -11.79
N ALA A 15 50.65 14.47 -13.11
CA ALA A 15 50.81 13.45 -14.14
C ALA A 15 52.31 13.18 -14.45
N VAL A 16 52.54 12.44 -15.55
CA VAL A 16 53.81 12.00 -16.19
C VAL A 16 54.22 10.59 -15.75
N GLY A 17 54.56 9.61 -16.60
CA GLY A 17 54.78 9.55 -18.04
C GLY A 17 55.19 8.11 -18.44
N VAL A 18 55.21 7.87 -19.74
CA VAL A 18 55.45 6.59 -20.44
C VAL A 18 56.84 5.99 -20.20
N ALA A 19 56.95 4.66 -20.07
CA ALA A 19 58.12 3.90 -20.51
C ALA A 19 57.73 2.48 -20.96
N LEU A 20 58.20 2.11 -22.16
CA LEU A 20 58.06 0.80 -22.79
C LEU A 20 58.82 -0.31 -22.04
N GLY A 21 58.26 -1.51 -22.05
CA GLY A 21 58.95 -2.76 -21.74
C GLY A 21 58.22 -3.93 -22.36
N ALA A 22 58.67 -4.34 -23.55
CA ALA A 22 58.11 -5.44 -24.32
C ALA A 22 58.79 -6.78 -23.99
N TRP A 23 58.08 -7.88 -24.27
CA TRP A 23 58.53 -9.27 -24.41
C TRP A 23 58.78 -10.10 -23.15
N LEU A 24 57.76 -10.86 -22.73
CA LEU A 24 57.85 -12.32 -22.61
C LEU A 24 56.49 -12.94 -23.01
N PHE A 25 56.36 -13.22 -24.30
CA PHE A 25 55.26 -13.98 -24.90
C PHE A 25 55.51 -15.47 -24.64
N HIS A 26 54.66 -16.13 -23.85
CA HIS A 26 54.52 -17.59 -23.86
C HIS A 26 53.26 -17.95 -24.66
N PRO A 27 53.36 -18.65 -25.81
CA PRO A 27 52.18 -19.08 -26.55
C PRO A 27 51.65 -20.37 -25.89
N GLY A 28 50.47 -20.33 -25.28
CA GLY A 28 49.85 -21.56 -24.78
C GLY A 28 48.76 -21.44 -23.70
N ARG A 29 48.46 -20.25 -23.18
CA ARG A 29 47.28 -20.05 -22.31
C ARG A 29 46.35 -19.04 -22.94
N THR A 30 45.34 -19.54 -23.64
CA THR A 30 44.13 -18.77 -23.89
C THR A 30 43.57 -18.38 -22.52
N ALA A 31 43.59 -17.09 -22.20
CA ALA A 31 42.76 -16.58 -21.12
C ALA A 31 41.32 -16.92 -21.49
N GLN A 32 40.70 -17.87 -20.77
CA GLN A 32 39.27 -18.06 -20.88
C GLN A 32 38.62 -16.72 -20.50
N PRO A 33 37.68 -16.20 -21.31
CA PRO A 33 36.87 -15.09 -20.83
C PRO A 33 36.22 -15.57 -19.52
N LEU A 34 36.33 -14.76 -18.47
CA LEU A 34 35.51 -14.93 -17.27
C LEU A 34 34.07 -15.02 -17.78
N ALA A 35 33.54 -16.24 -17.84
CA ALA A 35 32.13 -16.45 -18.09
C ALA A 35 31.43 -15.60 -17.03
N ALA A 36 30.67 -14.60 -17.47
CA ALA A 36 29.68 -14.01 -16.61
C ALA A 36 28.93 -15.22 -16.03
N ILE A 37 29.01 -15.40 -14.71
CA ILE A 37 28.15 -16.34 -14.01
C ILE A 37 26.78 -15.72 -14.16
N THR A 38 26.15 -15.95 -15.31
CA THR A 38 24.71 -15.79 -15.44
C THR A 38 24.19 -16.92 -14.58
N SER A 39 23.94 -16.61 -13.32
CA SER A 39 23.08 -17.45 -12.50
C SER A 39 21.90 -17.86 -13.38
N PRO A 40 21.51 -19.15 -13.42
CA PRO A 40 20.27 -19.52 -14.09
C PRO A 40 19.17 -18.56 -13.62
N PRO A 41 18.20 -18.20 -14.48
CA PRO A 41 17.10 -17.35 -14.04
C PRO A 41 16.60 -17.95 -12.72
N PRO A 42 16.49 -17.14 -11.65
CA PRO A 42 16.09 -17.64 -10.34
C PRO A 42 14.83 -18.48 -10.56
N ASP A 43 14.87 -19.73 -10.09
CA ASP A 43 13.74 -20.62 -10.25
C ASP A 43 12.51 -19.95 -9.62
N ASP A 44 11.41 -19.87 -10.34
CA ASP A 44 10.23 -19.15 -9.89
C ASP A 44 9.46 -19.92 -8.79
N THR A 45 10.07 -20.96 -8.23
CA THR A 45 9.57 -21.80 -7.13
C THR A 45 9.36 -21.02 -5.84
N TRP A 46 10.04 -19.87 -5.68
CA TRP A 46 9.79 -18.95 -4.58
C TRP A 46 8.34 -18.41 -4.58
N LEU A 47 7.66 -18.38 -5.74
CA LEU A 47 6.23 -18.03 -5.81
C LEU A 47 5.35 -19.02 -5.07
N ASP A 48 5.64 -20.32 -5.18
CA ASP A 48 4.89 -21.36 -4.46
C ASP A 48 5.17 -21.29 -2.95
N ARG A 49 6.44 -21.05 -2.57
CA ARG A 49 6.87 -21.00 -1.17
C ARG A 49 6.38 -19.76 -0.42
N LEU A 50 6.08 -18.66 -1.11
CA LEU A 50 5.55 -17.43 -0.49
C LEU A 50 4.21 -17.63 0.23
N TYR A 51 3.44 -18.65 -0.19
CA TYR A 51 2.16 -19.03 0.40
C TYR A 51 2.24 -20.37 1.16
N SER A 52 3.45 -20.84 1.47
CA SER A 52 3.66 -22.05 2.29
C SER A 52 3.09 -21.86 3.70
N GLN A 53 2.51 -22.93 4.25
CA GLN A 53 2.10 -22.98 5.66
C GLN A 53 3.30 -22.98 6.60
N ASN A 54 4.50 -23.31 6.10
CA ASN A 54 5.74 -23.24 6.86
C ASN A 54 6.25 -21.78 6.88
N PRO A 55 6.26 -21.11 8.05
CA PRO A 55 6.68 -19.71 8.13
C PRO A 55 8.14 -19.47 7.73
N ALA A 56 9.01 -20.47 7.93
CA ALA A 56 10.43 -20.36 7.57
C ALA A 56 10.61 -20.34 6.05
N GLU A 57 9.91 -21.22 5.32
CA GLU A 57 9.91 -21.25 3.85
C GLU A 57 9.34 -19.96 3.25
N ALA A 58 8.24 -19.46 3.82
CA ALA A 58 7.64 -18.21 3.38
C ALA A 58 8.56 -17.00 3.63
N ALA A 59 9.31 -17.01 4.73
CA ALA A 59 10.28 -15.96 5.04
C ALA A 59 11.50 -16.00 4.11
N GLU A 60 12.01 -17.20 3.80
CA GLU A 60 13.10 -17.39 2.84
C GLU A 60 12.69 -16.90 1.45
N ALA A 61 11.51 -17.32 0.97
CA ALA A 61 10.98 -16.89 -0.32
C ALA A 61 10.78 -15.36 -0.38
N ALA A 62 10.32 -14.75 0.72
CA ALA A 62 10.24 -13.30 0.82
C ALA A 62 11.62 -12.62 0.79
N GLY A 63 12.65 -13.26 1.33
CA GLY A 63 14.05 -12.86 1.18
C GLY A 63 14.48 -12.84 -0.29
N THR A 64 14.21 -13.93 -1.02
CA THR A 64 14.47 -14.03 -2.47
C THR A 64 13.80 -12.91 -3.25
N VAL A 65 12.53 -12.60 -2.98
CA VAL A 65 11.84 -11.47 -3.66
C VAL A 65 12.58 -10.15 -3.48
N ARG A 66 13.05 -9.86 -2.25
CA ARG A 66 13.77 -8.62 -1.95
C ARG A 66 15.14 -8.57 -2.61
N GLU A 67 15.83 -9.70 -2.71
CA GLU A 67 17.12 -9.80 -3.41
C GLU A 67 16.96 -9.62 -4.92
N LEU A 68 15.90 -10.17 -5.50
CA LEU A 68 15.61 -10.04 -6.93
C LEU A 68 15.15 -8.64 -7.33
N GLY A 69 14.41 -7.95 -6.45
CA GLY A 69 13.84 -6.64 -6.75
C GLY A 69 13.03 -6.65 -8.04
N ASP A 70 13.27 -5.68 -8.91
CA ASP A 70 12.63 -5.53 -10.23
C ASP A 70 12.77 -6.79 -11.11
N GLY A 71 13.84 -7.58 -10.90
CA GLY A 71 14.09 -8.83 -11.62
C GLY A 71 13.02 -9.91 -11.40
N ALA A 72 12.22 -9.82 -10.32
CA ALA A 72 11.12 -10.73 -10.04
C ALA A 72 9.86 -10.43 -10.88
N VAL A 73 9.70 -9.20 -11.38
CA VAL A 73 8.46 -8.74 -12.03
C VAL A 73 8.06 -9.57 -13.26
N PRO A 74 8.96 -9.97 -14.17
CA PRO A 74 8.57 -10.80 -15.31
C PRO A 74 7.97 -12.15 -14.91
N ALA A 75 8.51 -12.81 -13.87
CA ALA A 75 8.00 -14.09 -13.37
C ALA A 75 6.63 -13.93 -12.71
N ILE A 76 6.44 -12.87 -11.92
CA ILE A 76 5.16 -12.50 -11.30
C ILE A 76 4.08 -12.31 -12.38
N ARG A 77 4.36 -11.47 -13.39
CA ARG A 77 3.39 -11.19 -14.46
C ARG A 77 3.03 -12.44 -15.24
N LYS A 78 4.02 -13.29 -15.53
CA LYS A 78 3.80 -14.59 -16.19
C LYS A 78 2.80 -15.46 -15.41
N VAL A 79 2.93 -15.55 -14.08
CA VAL A 79 2.01 -16.32 -13.23
C VAL A 79 0.62 -15.70 -13.16
N LEU A 80 0.51 -14.38 -13.04
CA LEU A 80 -0.80 -13.71 -12.98
C LEU A 80 -1.57 -13.81 -14.30
N GLN A 81 -0.87 -13.95 -15.42
CA GLN A 81 -1.48 -14.11 -16.75
C GLN A 81 -1.74 -15.57 -17.14
N ASP A 82 -1.17 -16.55 -16.42
CA ASP A 82 -1.35 -17.96 -16.73
C ASP A 82 -2.69 -18.48 -16.19
N PRO A 83 -3.66 -18.83 -17.05
CA PRO A 83 -4.95 -19.34 -16.61
C PRO A 83 -4.86 -20.71 -15.92
N ASN A 84 -3.72 -21.41 -16.04
CA ASN A 84 -3.47 -22.70 -15.40
C ASN A 84 -2.66 -22.60 -14.11
N ALA A 85 -2.22 -21.39 -13.72
CA ALA A 85 -1.53 -21.21 -12.45
C ALA A 85 -2.46 -21.55 -11.29
N THR A 86 -1.93 -22.26 -10.29
CA THR A 86 -2.70 -22.56 -9.07
C THR A 86 -3.02 -21.28 -8.31
N ARG A 87 -4.10 -21.29 -7.51
CA ARG A 87 -4.51 -20.13 -6.72
C ARG A 87 -3.44 -19.75 -5.69
N GLU A 88 -2.77 -20.73 -5.09
CA GLU A 88 -1.65 -20.50 -4.17
C GLU A 88 -0.49 -19.78 -4.87
N ARG A 89 -0.17 -20.16 -6.11
CA ARG A 89 0.89 -19.53 -6.89
C ARG A 89 0.52 -18.10 -7.29
N GLN A 90 -0.73 -17.86 -7.66
CA GLN A 90 -1.26 -16.51 -7.90
C GLN A 90 -1.20 -15.66 -6.64
N LYS A 91 -1.62 -16.19 -5.47
CA LYS A 91 -1.48 -15.50 -4.17
C LYS A 91 -0.03 -15.20 -3.82
N GLY A 92 0.89 -16.12 -4.12
CA GLY A 92 2.33 -15.91 -4.02
C GLY A 92 2.81 -14.74 -4.86
N ALA A 93 2.38 -14.66 -6.12
CA ALA A 93 2.68 -13.55 -7.03
C ALA A 93 2.15 -12.20 -6.52
N LEU A 94 0.90 -12.16 -6.03
CA LEU A 94 0.32 -10.94 -5.43
C LEU A 94 1.08 -10.51 -4.16
N LYS A 95 1.44 -11.46 -3.30
CA LYS A 95 2.26 -11.19 -2.10
C LYS A 95 3.63 -10.65 -2.48
N ALA A 96 4.24 -11.16 -3.55
CA ALA A 96 5.50 -10.66 -4.08
C ALA A 96 5.38 -9.21 -4.56
N CYS A 97 4.29 -8.85 -5.28
CA CYS A 97 4.01 -7.45 -5.64
C CYS A 97 3.95 -6.56 -4.40
N GLY A 98 3.26 -6.99 -3.34
CA GLY A 98 3.20 -6.24 -2.08
C GLY A 98 4.56 -6.06 -1.40
N LEU A 99 5.43 -7.08 -1.45
CA LEU A 99 6.80 -7.01 -0.90
C LEU A 99 7.71 -6.08 -1.71
N LEU A 100 7.56 -6.06 -3.03
CA LEU A 100 8.31 -5.18 -3.94
C LEU A 100 7.82 -3.73 -3.85
N GLY A 101 6.55 -3.52 -3.52
CA GLY A 101 5.94 -2.20 -3.47
C GLY A 101 5.97 -1.50 -4.83
N THR A 102 6.53 -0.28 -4.89
CA THR A 102 6.57 0.53 -6.13
C THR A 102 7.38 -0.11 -7.25
N ALA A 103 8.35 -0.99 -6.94
CA ALA A 103 9.09 -1.76 -7.94
C ALA A 103 8.18 -2.68 -8.78
N ALA A 104 7.03 -3.10 -8.22
CA ALA A 104 6.06 -3.92 -8.94
C ALA A 104 5.10 -3.10 -9.82
N ALA A 105 5.27 -1.78 -9.97
CA ALA A 105 4.41 -0.93 -10.81
C ALA A 105 4.13 -1.48 -12.23
N PRO A 106 5.07 -2.15 -12.93
CA PRO A 106 4.78 -2.74 -14.24
C PRO A 106 3.77 -3.90 -14.24
N ALA A 107 3.39 -4.42 -13.07
CA ALA A 107 2.40 -5.49 -12.90
C ALA A 107 1.03 -4.99 -12.43
N VAL A 108 0.82 -3.66 -12.30
CA VAL A 108 -0.42 -3.09 -11.74
C VAL A 108 -1.66 -3.56 -12.47
N SER A 109 -1.63 -3.65 -13.80
CA SER A 109 -2.79 -4.08 -14.59
C SER A 109 -3.17 -5.53 -14.31
N GLU A 110 -2.20 -6.43 -14.19
CA GLU A 110 -2.43 -7.83 -13.84
C GLU A 110 -2.94 -8.00 -12.41
N VAL A 111 -2.37 -7.25 -11.46
CA VAL A 111 -2.83 -7.25 -10.07
C VAL A 111 -4.25 -6.68 -9.95
N ALA A 112 -4.58 -5.62 -10.70
CA ALA A 112 -5.91 -5.05 -10.74
C ALA A 112 -6.96 -6.00 -11.30
N ALA A 113 -6.63 -6.77 -12.35
CA ALA A 113 -7.53 -7.79 -12.88
C ALA A 113 -7.91 -8.84 -11.82
N ALA A 114 -6.97 -9.19 -10.93
CA ALA A 114 -7.20 -10.13 -9.83
C ALA A 114 -8.14 -9.60 -8.72
N LEU A 115 -8.52 -8.30 -8.72
CA LEU A 115 -9.53 -7.80 -7.79
C LEU A 115 -10.90 -8.46 -8.01
N SER A 116 -11.23 -8.81 -9.24
CA SER A 116 -12.52 -9.42 -9.60
C SER A 116 -12.56 -10.94 -9.38
N GLU A 117 -11.45 -11.53 -8.93
CA GLU A 117 -11.35 -12.96 -8.62
C GLU A 117 -11.63 -13.17 -7.12
N PRO A 118 -12.75 -13.78 -6.71
CA PRO A 118 -13.18 -13.81 -5.30
C PRO A 118 -12.14 -14.36 -4.31
N GLU A 119 -11.35 -15.34 -4.74
CA GLU A 119 -10.30 -15.94 -3.92
C GLU A 119 -9.02 -15.10 -3.81
N LEU A 120 -8.86 -14.08 -4.67
CA LEU A 120 -7.66 -13.24 -4.79
C LEU A 120 -7.93 -11.77 -4.44
N THR A 121 -9.19 -11.34 -4.32
CA THR A 121 -9.57 -9.93 -4.14
C THR A 121 -8.80 -9.25 -3.01
N ALA A 122 -8.71 -9.90 -1.85
CA ALA A 122 -8.04 -9.34 -0.68
C ALA A 122 -6.53 -9.20 -0.91
N GLU A 123 -5.88 -10.22 -1.46
CA GLU A 123 -4.44 -10.23 -1.75
C GLU A 123 -4.09 -9.20 -2.83
N ALA A 124 -4.91 -9.09 -3.86
CA ALA A 124 -4.75 -8.11 -4.94
C ALA A 124 -4.87 -6.67 -4.41
N ALA A 125 -5.90 -6.40 -3.61
CA ALA A 125 -6.09 -5.10 -2.98
C ALA A 125 -4.92 -4.73 -2.06
N VAL A 126 -4.48 -5.67 -1.22
CA VAL A 126 -3.30 -5.47 -0.35
C VAL A 126 -2.07 -5.16 -1.20
N ALA A 127 -1.79 -5.92 -2.26
CA ALA A 127 -0.66 -5.67 -3.15
C ALA A 127 -0.71 -4.26 -3.74
N LEU A 128 -1.85 -3.87 -4.34
CA LEU A 128 -2.05 -2.54 -4.93
C LEU A 128 -1.81 -1.41 -3.93
N SER A 129 -2.17 -1.60 -2.66
CA SER A 129 -1.94 -0.62 -1.60
C SER A 129 -0.46 -0.31 -1.29
N PHE A 130 0.48 -1.09 -1.85
CA PHE A 130 1.93 -0.86 -1.74
C PHE A 130 2.59 -0.43 -3.06
N MET A 131 1.87 -0.46 -4.19
CA MET A 131 2.43 -0.28 -5.54
C MET A 131 2.52 1.19 -5.99
N GLY A 132 2.22 2.13 -5.10
CA GLY A 132 2.34 3.56 -5.34
C GLY A 132 1.21 4.15 -6.19
N THR A 133 1.43 5.37 -6.69
CA THR A 133 0.42 6.13 -7.45
C THR A 133 -0.12 5.44 -8.72
N PRO A 134 0.64 4.59 -9.45
CA PRO A 134 0.08 3.88 -10.61
C PRO A 134 -1.08 2.93 -10.28
N ALA A 135 -1.21 2.48 -9.02
CA ALA A 135 -2.31 1.64 -8.58
C ALA A 135 -3.61 2.42 -8.34
N PHE A 136 -3.58 3.76 -8.27
CA PHE A 136 -4.77 4.55 -7.97
C PHE A 136 -5.87 4.48 -9.05
N PRO A 137 -5.58 4.69 -10.35
CA PRO A 137 -6.62 4.60 -11.39
C PRO A 137 -7.39 3.26 -11.44
N PRO A 138 -6.75 2.08 -11.43
CA PRO A 138 -7.50 0.82 -11.44
C PRO A 138 -8.28 0.56 -10.15
N LEU A 139 -7.79 1.04 -8.99
CA LEU A 139 -8.58 0.98 -7.76
C LEU A 139 -9.82 1.88 -7.89
N GLN A 140 -9.67 3.11 -8.38
CA GLN A 140 -10.80 4.00 -8.62
C GLN A 140 -11.85 3.37 -9.55
N GLU A 141 -11.42 2.67 -10.60
CA GLU A 141 -12.32 1.90 -11.47
C GLU A 141 -13.02 0.76 -10.72
N ALA A 142 -12.27 -0.03 -9.93
CA ALA A 142 -12.81 -1.13 -9.14
C ALA A 142 -13.83 -0.70 -8.06
N PHE A 143 -13.81 0.56 -7.64
CA PHE A 143 -14.84 1.12 -6.76
C PHE A 143 -16.22 1.22 -7.43
N GLY A 144 -16.29 1.13 -8.77
CA GLY A 144 -17.53 0.99 -9.53
C GLY A 144 -18.04 -0.45 -9.71
N SER A 145 -17.42 -1.45 -9.07
CA SER A 145 -17.81 -2.86 -9.21
C SER A 145 -19.20 -3.16 -8.65
N GLU A 146 -19.92 -4.09 -9.26
CA GLU A 146 -21.17 -4.65 -8.73
C GLU A 146 -20.93 -5.44 -7.42
N ASP A 147 -19.74 -6.01 -7.25
CA ASP A 147 -19.38 -6.78 -6.05
C ASP A 147 -18.98 -5.85 -4.89
N PRO A 148 -19.73 -5.84 -3.77
CA PRO A 148 -19.41 -5.02 -2.60
C PRO A 148 -18.04 -5.33 -1.98
N LEU A 149 -17.56 -6.57 -2.07
CA LEU A 149 -16.22 -6.95 -1.59
C LEU A 149 -15.15 -6.20 -2.38
N VAL A 150 -15.28 -6.15 -3.70
CA VAL A 150 -14.35 -5.43 -4.59
C VAL A 150 -14.37 -3.94 -4.31
N ARG A 151 -15.57 -3.34 -4.18
CA ARG A 151 -15.70 -1.91 -3.83
C ARG A 151 -15.04 -1.60 -2.49
N ARG A 152 -15.29 -2.43 -1.47
CA ARG A 152 -14.75 -2.25 -0.11
C ARG A 152 -13.23 -2.34 -0.08
N GLU A 153 -12.66 -3.38 -0.68
CA GLU A 153 -11.21 -3.57 -0.67
C GLU A 153 -10.49 -2.56 -1.57
N SER A 154 -11.13 -2.12 -2.65
CA SER A 154 -10.64 -1.00 -3.44
C SER A 154 -10.58 0.29 -2.61
N LEU A 155 -11.69 0.68 -1.97
CA LEU A 155 -11.77 1.91 -1.21
C LEU A 155 -10.79 1.92 -0.02
N ARG A 156 -10.63 0.75 0.64
CA ARG A 156 -9.61 0.55 1.68
C ARG A 156 -8.21 0.80 1.14
N SER A 157 -7.90 0.26 -0.04
CA SER A 157 -6.57 0.37 -0.63
C SER A 157 -6.27 1.80 -1.11
N ILE A 158 -7.28 2.51 -1.64
CA ILE A 158 -7.19 3.94 -1.95
C ILE A 158 -6.84 4.75 -0.70
N GLY A 159 -7.53 4.49 0.42
CA GLY A 159 -7.24 5.14 1.69
C GLY A 159 -5.80 4.90 2.18
N LYS A 160 -5.29 3.66 2.06
CA LYS A 160 -3.87 3.35 2.38
C LYS A 160 -2.89 4.02 1.42
N LEU A 161 -3.22 4.10 0.13
CA LEU A 161 -2.37 4.76 -0.86
C LEU A 161 -2.25 6.26 -0.60
N LYS A 162 -3.28 6.92 -0.06
CA LYS A 162 -3.19 8.33 0.35
C LYS A 162 -1.99 8.57 1.26
N GLU A 163 -1.84 7.77 2.32
CA GLU A 163 -0.74 7.89 3.28
C GLU A 163 0.60 7.45 2.68
N ARG A 164 0.62 6.33 1.94
CA ARG A 164 1.87 5.68 1.50
C ARG A 164 2.48 6.28 0.25
N ALA A 165 1.64 6.75 -0.66
CA ALA A 165 2.04 7.26 -1.98
C ALA A 165 1.88 8.78 -2.09
N GLY A 166 1.38 9.44 -1.04
CA GLY A 166 1.18 10.90 -1.02
C GLY A 166 0.17 11.37 -2.06
N LEU A 167 -0.96 10.66 -2.22
CA LEU A 167 -2.02 11.12 -3.13
C LEU A 167 -2.60 12.46 -2.64
N GLU A 168 -3.05 13.28 -3.58
CA GLU A 168 -3.76 14.51 -3.23
C GLU A 168 -5.12 14.19 -2.62
N THR A 169 -5.49 14.91 -1.56
CA THR A 169 -6.80 14.74 -0.91
C THR A 169 -7.95 15.01 -1.86
N SER A 170 -7.79 15.95 -2.80
CA SER A 170 -8.78 16.24 -3.84
C SER A 170 -9.09 15.06 -4.76
N ALA A 171 -8.18 14.09 -4.89
CA ALA A 171 -8.42 12.88 -5.67
C ALA A 171 -9.16 11.79 -4.86
N VAL A 172 -8.86 11.69 -3.57
CA VAL A 172 -9.34 10.60 -2.70
C VAL A 172 -10.66 10.95 -1.99
N LEU A 173 -10.80 12.19 -1.53
CA LEU A 173 -11.93 12.63 -0.73
C LEU A 173 -13.29 12.43 -1.41
N PRO A 174 -13.48 12.73 -2.71
CA PRO A 174 -14.76 12.48 -3.38
C PRO A 174 -15.19 11.01 -3.35
N LEU A 175 -14.23 10.08 -3.49
CA LEU A 175 -14.49 8.64 -3.48
C LEU A 175 -14.91 8.16 -2.07
N LEU A 176 -14.26 8.67 -1.03
CA LEU A 176 -14.61 8.35 0.35
C LEU A 176 -15.96 8.95 0.75
N VAL A 177 -16.25 10.18 0.35
CA VAL A 177 -17.57 10.79 0.58
C VAL A 177 -18.66 10.02 -0.16
N GLN A 178 -18.42 9.60 -1.40
CA GLN A 178 -19.34 8.72 -2.14
C GLN A 178 -19.54 7.37 -1.43
N GLY A 179 -18.48 6.78 -0.88
CA GLY A 179 -18.54 5.50 -0.17
C GLY A 179 -19.42 5.51 1.09
N ILE A 180 -19.69 6.67 1.69
CA ILE A 180 -20.65 6.81 2.79
C ILE A 180 -22.08 6.46 2.35
N ASP A 181 -22.38 6.55 1.06
CA ASP A 181 -23.71 6.28 0.51
C ASP A 181 -23.82 4.92 -0.17
N ASP A 182 -22.80 4.06 -0.03
CA ASP A 182 -22.80 2.73 -0.62
C ASP A 182 -23.90 1.83 0.00
N PRO A 183 -24.59 0.99 -0.80
CA PRO A 183 -25.57 0.05 -0.28
C PRO A 183 -24.99 -0.95 0.73
N ASP A 184 -23.70 -1.30 0.63
CA ASP A 184 -23.04 -2.23 1.54
C ASP A 184 -22.49 -1.53 2.80
N PRO A 185 -22.86 -1.97 4.01
CA PRO A 185 -22.38 -1.38 5.26
C PRO A 185 -20.87 -1.50 5.47
N GLY A 186 -20.23 -2.52 4.88
CA GLY A 186 -18.79 -2.70 4.93
C GLY A 186 -18.05 -1.61 4.14
N VAL A 187 -18.57 -1.24 2.97
CA VAL A 187 -18.04 -0.10 2.19
C VAL A 187 -18.23 1.21 2.95
N ARG A 188 -19.42 1.46 3.51
CA ARG A 188 -19.69 2.67 4.32
C ARG A 188 -18.78 2.77 5.54
N SER A 189 -18.52 1.66 6.21
CA SER A 189 -17.60 1.61 7.36
C SER A 189 -16.16 1.94 6.96
N VAL A 190 -15.69 1.40 5.82
CA VAL A 190 -14.36 1.71 5.28
C VAL A 190 -14.26 3.19 4.89
N ALA A 191 -15.28 3.72 4.24
CA ALA A 191 -15.36 5.14 3.88
C ALA A 191 -15.23 6.04 5.12
N ALA A 192 -16.07 5.81 6.15
CA ALA A 192 -16.03 6.57 7.39
C ALA A 192 -14.68 6.46 8.10
N THR A 193 -14.08 5.26 8.12
CA THR A 193 -12.76 5.02 8.70
C THR A 193 -11.71 5.90 8.03
N TYR A 194 -11.63 5.88 6.69
CA TYR A 194 -10.59 6.63 5.99
C TYR A 194 -10.85 8.14 5.92
N LEU A 195 -12.10 8.60 6.00
CA LEU A 195 -12.38 10.02 6.23
C LEU A 195 -11.77 10.48 7.56
N GLY A 196 -11.89 9.68 8.62
CA GLY A 196 -11.30 9.97 9.93
C GLY A 196 -9.77 9.84 9.99
N ILE A 197 -9.19 8.92 9.22
CA ILE A 197 -7.72 8.75 9.09
C ILE A 197 -7.10 9.89 8.29
N ILE A 198 -7.75 10.34 7.21
CA ILE A 198 -7.23 11.43 6.37
C ILE A 198 -7.45 12.77 7.05
N HIS A 199 -8.59 12.96 7.72
CA HIS A 199 -8.93 14.15 8.52
C HIS A 199 -8.68 15.50 7.81
N GLU A 200 -8.89 15.54 6.49
CA GLU A 200 -8.78 16.70 5.62
C GLU A 200 -10.10 16.90 4.84
N GLY A 201 -10.36 18.13 4.36
CA GLY A 201 -11.59 18.45 3.61
C GLY A 201 -12.84 18.37 4.47
N ASP A 202 -12.79 18.97 5.65
CA ASP A 202 -13.86 18.99 6.66
C ASP A 202 -15.21 19.46 6.10
N GLU A 203 -15.19 20.41 5.16
CA GLU A 203 -16.37 20.94 4.47
C GLU A 203 -17.22 19.86 3.76
N LEU A 204 -16.59 18.75 3.34
CA LEU A 204 -17.29 17.59 2.76
C LEU A 204 -17.35 16.41 3.72
N ALA A 205 -16.26 16.14 4.45
CA ALA A 205 -16.15 14.98 5.32
C ALA A 205 -17.06 15.05 6.55
N VAL A 206 -17.12 16.20 7.23
CA VAL A 206 -17.92 16.35 8.46
C VAL A 206 -19.42 16.18 8.17
N PRO A 207 -20.02 16.81 7.13
CA PRO A 207 -21.41 16.54 6.78
C PRO A 207 -21.70 15.08 6.42
N ALA A 208 -20.79 14.42 5.69
CA ALA A 208 -20.93 13.01 5.33
C ALA A 208 -20.91 12.10 6.56
N LEU A 209 -19.98 12.32 7.49
CA LEU A 209 -19.94 11.58 8.76
C LEU A 209 -21.16 11.90 9.65
N MET A 210 -21.64 13.15 9.69
CA MET A 210 -22.88 13.47 10.41
C MET A 210 -24.12 12.73 9.86
N LYS A 211 -24.13 12.42 8.56
CA LYS A 211 -25.14 11.55 7.95
C LYS A 211 -24.95 10.09 8.41
N ALA A 212 -23.73 9.57 8.39
CA ALA A 212 -23.40 8.20 8.80
C ALA A 212 -23.64 7.93 10.31
N LEU A 213 -23.69 8.94 11.17
CA LEU A 213 -24.17 8.80 12.57
C LEU A 213 -25.62 8.29 12.69
N LYS A 214 -26.39 8.28 11.60
CA LYS A 214 -27.78 7.81 11.57
C LYS A 214 -27.93 6.51 10.79
N ASP A 215 -26.82 5.86 10.44
CA ASP A 215 -26.81 4.64 9.65
C ASP A 215 -27.57 3.50 10.35
N PRO A 216 -28.29 2.63 9.61
CA PRO A 216 -28.90 1.44 10.20
C PRO A 216 -27.87 0.51 10.87
N GLU A 217 -26.65 0.43 10.34
CA GLU A 217 -25.61 -0.45 10.86
C GLU A 217 -24.87 0.19 12.05
N PRO A 218 -24.86 -0.43 13.25
CA PRO A 218 -24.15 0.09 14.42
C PRO A 218 -22.67 0.36 14.17
N ASP A 219 -21.97 -0.52 13.43
CA ASP A 219 -20.56 -0.33 13.14
C ASP A 219 -20.28 0.93 12.33
N VAL A 220 -21.13 1.27 11.35
CA VAL A 220 -21.01 2.51 10.58
C VAL A 220 -21.20 3.72 11.49
N ARG A 221 -22.21 3.70 12.38
CA ARG A 221 -22.44 4.79 13.34
C ARG A 221 -21.27 4.97 14.30
N ARG A 222 -20.73 3.88 14.84
CA ARG A 222 -19.60 3.88 15.77
C ARG A 222 -18.35 4.46 15.12
N VAL A 223 -17.96 3.95 13.95
CA VAL A 223 -16.80 4.45 13.19
C VAL A 223 -17.00 5.90 12.80
N SER A 224 -18.22 6.29 12.42
CA SER A 224 -18.49 7.68 12.10
C SER A 224 -18.36 8.62 13.30
N ALA A 225 -18.75 8.19 14.50
CA ALA A 225 -18.54 8.96 15.72
C ALA A 225 -17.05 9.13 16.00
N GLU A 226 -16.28 8.05 15.93
CA GLU A 226 -14.83 8.06 16.09
C GLU A 226 -14.15 9.02 15.10
N ALA A 227 -14.50 8.90 13.81
CA ALA A 227 -13.93 9.71 12.73
C ALA A 227 -14.18 11.20 12.91
N LEU A 228 -15.38 11.61 13.37
CA LEU A 228 -15.67 13.01 13.70
C LEU A 228 -14.74 13.56 14.77
N GLY A 229 -14.28 12.73 15.70
CA GLY A 229 -13.31 13.13 16.72
C GLY A 229 -11.95 13.54 16.14
N SER A 230 -11.55 13.00 14.99
CA SER A 230 -10.29 13.33 14.32
C SER A 230 -10.28 14.74 13.70
N PHE A 231 -11.45 15.32 13.44
CA PHE A 231 -11.57 16.65 12.82
C PHE A 231 -11.52 17.82 13.83
N GLY A 232 -11.48 17.53 15.13
CA GLY A 232 -11.39 18.57 16.17
C GLY A 232 -12.46 19.64 16.03
N ASP A 233 -12.06 20.91 16.12
CA ASP A 233 -12.99 22.06 16.08
C ASP A 233 -13.89 22.09 14.84
N ALA A 234 -13.42 21.59 13.70
CA ALA A 234 -14.22 21.53 12.48
C ALA A 234 -15.44 20.60 12.62
N ALA A 235 -15.41 19.62 13.53
CA ALA A 235 -16.53 18.74 13.84
C ALA A 235 -17.48 19.26 14.93
N LYS A 236 -17.27 20.47 15.49
CA LYS A 236 -18.23 21.08 16.43
C LYS A 236 -19.68 21.17 15.93
N PRO A 237 -19.96 21.36 14.62
CA PRO A 237 -21.32 21.25 14.10
C PRO A 237 -22.00 19.89 14.34
N ALA A 238 -21.22 18.81 14.56
CA ALA A 238 -21.73 17.47 14.86
C ALA A 238 -22.12 17.27 16.33
N LEU A 239 -21.82 18.20 17.24
CA LEU A 239 -22.10 18.06 18.68
C LEU A 239 -23.55 17.68 19.01
N PRO A 240 -24.60 18.26 18.39
CA PRO A 240 -25.98 17.84 18.66
C PRO A 240 -26.25 16.39 18.24
N ALA A 241 -25.69 15.94 17.11
CA ALA A 241 -25.84 14.58 16.61
C ALA A 241 -25.09 13.57 17.52
N LEU A 242 -23.88 13.90 17.96
CA LEU A 242 -23.10 13.10 18.90
C LEU A 242 -23.78 12.99 20.27
N ARG A 243 -24.37 14.08 20.79
CA ARG A 243 -25.20 14.04 22.03
C ARG A 243 -26.41 13.14 21.91
N LYS A 244 -27.00 13.03 20.72
CA LYS A 244 -28.07 12.06 20.49
C LYS A 244 -27.51 10.63 20.48
N ALA A 245 -26.36 10.43 19.84
CA ALA A 245 -25.71 9.12 19.72
C ALA A 245 -25.21 8.55 21.06
N THR A 246 -25.04 9.36 22.12
CA THR A 246 -24.76 8.80 23.47
C THR A 246 -25.93 7.99 24.05
N GLY A 247 -27.12 8.10 23.46
CA GLY A 247 -28.29 7.26 23.77
C GLY A 247 -28.57 6.18 22.72
N ASP A 248 -27.58 5.83 21.89
CA ASP A 248 -27.72 4.77 20.90
C ASP A 248 -28.01 3.41 21.58
N PRO A 249 -28.87 2.55 20.98
CA PRO A 249 -29.12 1.20 21.52
C PRO A 249 -27.88 0.32 21.52
N ASP A 250 -26.92 0.57 20.63
CA ASP A 250 -25.64 -0.12 20.63
C ASP A 250 -24.68 0.54 21.65
N PRO A 251 -24.17 -0.22 22.63
CA PRO A 251 -23.33 0.33 23.69
C PRO A 251 -21.97 0.85 23.19
N GLU A 252 -21.42 0.28 22.12
CA GLU A 252 -20.16 0.77 21.56
C GLU A 252 -20.35 2.09 20.83
N VAL A 253 -21.47 2.26 20.11
CA VAL A 253 -21.84 3.56 19.52
C VAL A 253 -22.02 4.62 20.61
N ALA A 254 -22.78 4.29 21.67
CA ALA A 254 -23.03 5.22 22.78
C ALA A 254 -21.73 5.63 23.49
N ARG A 255 -20.85 4.65 23.76
CA ARG A 255 -19.53 4.88 24.35
C ARG A 255 -18.67 5.78 23.45
N GLU A 256 -18.58 5.48 22.17
CA GLU A 256 -17.71 6.21 21.24
C GLU A 256 -18.20 7.65 21.00
N ALA A 257 -19.51 7.85 20.94
CA ALA A 257 -20.10 9.19 20.92
C ALA A 257 -19.74 10.01 22.16
N GLY A 258 -19.77 9.39 23.35
CA GLY A 258 -19.36 10.02 24.60
C GLY A 258 -17.88 10.41 24.62
N VAL A 259 -17.00 9.48 24.19
CA VAL A 259 -15.56 9.74 24.03
C VAL A 259 -15.32 10.91 23.08
N THR A 260 -16.02 10.92 21.95
CA THR A 260 -15.89 11.97 20.92
C THR A 260 -16.35 13.33 21.43
N LEU A 261 -17.47 13.40 22.18
CA LEU A 261 -17.90 14.64 22.82
C LEU A 261 -16.86 15.20 23.79
N VAL A 262 -16.20 14.33 24.56
CA VAL A 262 -15.10 14.74 25.45
C VAL A 262 -13.90 15.25 24.66
N LYS A 263 -13.59 14.67 23.48
CA LYS A 263 -12.53 15.17 22.60
C LYS A 263 -12.87 16.57 22.04
N LEU A 264 -14.12 16.80 21.62
CA LEU A 264 -14.56 18.04 20.96
C LEU A 264 -14.98 19.18 21.92
N GLY A 265 -15.30 18.84 23.17
CA GLY A 265 -15.71 19.80 24.21
C GLY A 265 -14.58 20.26 25.13
N LYS A 266 -13.35 19.82 24.86
CA LYS A 266 -12.12 20.32 25.49
C LYS A 266 -11.65 21.61 24.84
#